data_AF-B4GQ49-F1
#
_entry.id   AF-B4GQ49-F1
#
_cell.length_a   1.000
_cell.length_b   1.000
_cell.length_c   1.000
_cell.angle_alpha   90.00
_cell.angle_beta   90.00
_cell.angle_gamma   90.00
#
_symmetry.space_group_name_H-M   'P 1'
#
loop_
_entity.id
_entity.type
_entity.pdbx_description
1 polymer ?
#
loop_
_entity_poly.entity_id
_entity_poly.type
_entity_poly.pdbx_seq_one_letter_code
_entity_poly.pdbx_strand_id
1 'polypeptide(L)'
;MADLLFPQLERPLPSMPSLHYTLFAYREELRRRDVPFMKMSTIKLHLTDNLILQTIKNIRQYDTIEIMNLNREITFKRRLTKQMRKVRKLEKLGLTIDPRKLTEGGQWH
;
A
#
# COMPACT_ATOMS: atom_id res chain seq x y z
N MET A 1 -48.13 24.00 -5.60
CA MET A 1 -48.45 23.29 -4.34
C MET A 1 -47.24 22.49 -3.83
N ALA A 2 -46.03 23.06 -3.86
CA ALA A 2 -44.82 22.47 -3.28
C ALA A 2 -44.20 23.36 -2.18
N ASP A 3 -44.88 24.48 -1.85
CA ASP A 3 -44.33 25.56 -1.02
C ASP A 3 -44.56 25.38 0.49
N LEU A 4 -44.85 24.16 0.97
CA LEU A 4 -45.26 23.94 2.36
C LEU A 4 -44.49 22.85 3.09
N LEU A 5 -43.22 22.59 2.75
CA LEU A 5 -42.51 21.47 3.39
C LEU A 5 -41.22 21.76 4.14
N PHE A 6 -40.52 22.90 3.96
CA PHE A 6 -39.25 23.11 4.69
C PHE A 6 -38.94 24.59 4.99
N PRO A 7 -39.36 25.13 6.15
CA PRO A 7 -39.16 26.54 6.51
C PRO A 7 -37.77 26.84 7.13
N GLN A 8 -36.77 25.95 7.00
CA GLN A 8 -35.51 26.00 7.78
C GLN A 8 -34.23 26.13 6.92
N LEU A 9 -34.33 26.45 5.63
CA LEU A 9 -33.18 26.51 4.71
C LEU A 9 -32.79 27.93 4.26
N GLU A 10 -32.91 28.93 5.16
CA GLU A 10 -32.32 30.27 4.96
C GLU A 10 -30.79 30.30 5.18
N ARG A 11 -30.06 29.27 4.74
CA ARG A 11 -28.60 29.38 4.61
C ARG A 11 -28.25 29.22 3.14
N PRO A 12 -27.65 30.23 2.49
CA PRO A 12 -27.17 30.05 1.13
C PRO A 12 -26.18 28.89 1.15
N LEU A 13 -26.51 27.81 0.42
CA LEU A 13 -25.59 26.69 0.21
C LEU A 13 -24.28 27.27 -0.34
N PRO A 14 -23.10 26.93 0.23
CA PRO A 14 -21.84 27.43 -0.30
C PRO A 14 -21.80 27.04 -1.77
N SER A 15 -21.51 28.01 -2.66
CA SER A 15 -21.51 27.80 -4.10
C SER A 15 -20.73 26.53 -4.39
N MET A 16 -21.38 25.55 -5.01
CA MET A 16 -20.75 24.28 -5.37
C MET A 16 -19.39 24.59 -5.98
N PRO A 17 -18.28 24.09 -5.40
CA PRO A 17 -16.96 24.38 -5.94
C PRO A 17 -16.94 24.04 -7.43
N SER A 18 -16.30 24.90 -8.24
CA SER A 18 -16.17 24.68 -9.68
C SER A 18 -15.83 23.21 -9.97
N LEU A 19 -16.48 22.62 -10.97
CA LEU A 19 -16.27 21.22 -11.36
C LEU A 19 -14.78 20.87 -11.53
N HIS A 20 -13.98 21.84 -11.96
CA HIS A 20 -12.54 21.70 -12.07
C HIS A 20 -11.85 21.52 -10.71
N TYR A 21 -12.28 22.27 -9.70
CA TYR A 21 -11.73 22.18 -8.34
C TYR A 21 -12.13 20.86 -7.67
N THR A 22 -13.38 20.41 -7.82
CA THR A 22 -13.82 19.11 -7.27
C THR A 22 -13.06 17.95 -7.90
N LEU A 23 -12.88 17.97 -9.23
CA LEU A 23 -12.05 16.99 -9.93
C LEU A 23 -10.58 17.04 -9.50
N PHE A 24 -10.01 18.24 -9.33
CA PHE A 24 -8.64 18.41 -8.86
C PHE A 24 -8.45 17.85 -7.44
N ALA A 25 -9.31 18.24 -6.50
CA ALA A 25 -9.27 17.78 -5.12
C ALA A 25 -9.39 16.25 -5.04
N TYR A 26 -10.34 15.67 -5.79
CA TYR A 26 -10.51 14.22 -5.85
C TYR A 26 -9.26 13.49 -6.36
N ARG A 27 -8.58 14.02 -7.40
CA ARG A 27 -7.33 13.43 -7.92
C ARG A 27 -6.19 13.51 -6.90
N GLU A 28 -6.06 14.63 -6.20
CA GLU A 28 -5.08 14.78 -5.13
C GLU A 28 -5.37 13.84 -3.95
N GLU A 29 -6.64 13.60 -3.65
CA GLU A 29 -7.06 12.70 -2.58
C GLU A 29 -6.79 11.23 -2.92
N LEU A 30 -6.99 10.83 -4.18
CA LEU A 30 -6.56 9.52 -4.69
C LEU A 30 -5.02 9.37 -4.60
N ARG A 31 -4.27 10.41 -4.99
CA ARG A 31 -2.80 10.43 -4.93
C ARG A 31 -2.27 10.33 -3.49
N ARG A 32 -2.98 10.88 -2.50
CA ARG A 32 -2.64 10.76 -1.07
C ARG A 32 -2.87 9.35 -0.51
N ARG A 33 -3.89 8.63 -1.00
CA ARG A 33 -4.19 7.25 -0.59
C ARG A 33 -3.18 6.24 -1.11
N ASP A 34 -2.58 6.54 -2.26
CA ASP A 34 -1.34 5.89 -2.72
C ASP A 34 -0.15 6.43 -1.92
N VAL A 35 -0.05 6.09 -0.63
CA VAL A 35 1.25 6.17 0.05
C VAL A 35 2.23 5.48 -0.88
N PRO A 36 3.28 6.18 -1.39
CA PRO A 36 4.09 5.66 -2.47
C PRO A 36 4.48 4.23 -2.11
N PHE A 37 4.10 3.27 -2.92
CA PHE A 37 4.30 1.84 -2.65
C PHE A 37 5.73 1.58 -2.13
N MET A 38 6.70 2.34 -2.63
CA MET A 38 8.08 2.38 -2.16
C MET A 38 8.24 2.81 -0.70
N LYS A 39 7.66 3.92 -0.24
CA LYS A 39 7.75 4.38 1.16
C LYS A 39 7.17 3.35 2.12
N MET A 40 5.99 2.82 1.82
CA MET A 40 5.37 1.77 2.63
C MET A 40 6.21 0.48 2.61
N SER A 41 6.72 0.09 1.45
CA SER A 41 7.60 -1.09 1.31
C SER A 41 8.91 -0.94 2.09
N THR A 42 9.51 0.26 2.12
CA THR A 42 10.72 0.51 2.90
C THR A 42 10.49 0.39 4.40
N ILE A 43 9.35 0.89 4.90
CA ILE A 43 8.98 0.78 6.31
C ILE A 43 8.72 -0.67 6.68
N LYS A 44 7.99 -1.41 5.84
CA LYS A 44 7.76 -2.86 6.02
C LYS A 44 9.08 -3.62 6.08
N LEU A 45 10.01 -3.34 5.17
CA LEU A 45 11.33 -4.00 5.15
C LEU A 45 12.10 -3.74 6.45
N HIS A 46 12.13 -2.49 6.91
CA HIS A 46 12.83 -2.10 8.13
C HIS A 46 12.23 -2.79 9.37
N LEU A 47 10.91 -2.84 9.48
CA LEU A 47 10.22 -3.55 10.56
C LEU A 47 10.53 -5.06 10.52
N THR A 48 10.51 -5.68 9.34
CA THR A 48 10.84 -7.11 9.19
C THR A 48 12.30 -7.39 9.54
N ASP A 49 13.25 -6.56 9.12
CA ASP A 49 14.67 -6.75 9.46
C ASP A 49 14.89 -6.65 10.99
N ASN A 50 14.21 -5.72 11.66
CA ASN A 50 14.25 -5.63 13.12
C ASN A 50 13.64 -6.87 13.80
N LEU A 51 12.51 -7.36 13.30
CA LEU A 51 11.85 -8.56 13.82
C LEU A 51 12.77 -9.79 13.69
N ILE A 52 13.36 -9.99 12.51
CA ILE A 52 14.35 -11.05 12.26
C ILE A 52 15.51 -10.98 13.27
N LEU A 53 16.06 -9.78 13.49
CA LEU A 53 17.18 -9.60 14.42
C LEU A 53 16.77 -9.91 15.87
N GLN A 54 15.57 -9.54 16.27
CA GLN A 54 15.05 -9.84 17.61
C GLN A 54 14.80 -11.34 17.77
N THR A 55 14.18 -11.97 16.77
CA THR A 55 13.93 -13.41 16.74
C THR A 55 15.23 -14.21 16.79
N ILE A 56 16.25 -13.86 15.99
CA ILE A 56 17.57 -14.52 16.03
C ILE A 56 18.22 -14.40 17.42
N LYS A 57 18.12 -13.23 18.07
CA LYS A 57 18.66 -13.02 19.42
C LYS A 57 17.93 -13.84 20.48
N ASN A 58 16.63 -14.07 20.31
CA ASN A 58 15.76 -14.70 21.31
C ASN A 58 15.48 -16.19 21.04
N ILE A 59 15.86 -16.71 19.87
CA ILE A 59 15.73 -18.12 19.52
C ILE A 59 16.55 -18.95 20.50
N ARG A 60 15.86 -19.78 21.29
CA ARG A 60 16.47 -20.85 22.07
C ARG A 60 16.74 -22.03 21.13
N GLN A 61 17.80 -22.81 21.38
CA GLN A 61 18.40 -23.77 20.43
C GLN A 61 17.48 -24.83 19.78
N TYR A 62 16.19 -24.90 20.11
CA TYR A 62 15.25 -25.90 19.59
C TYR A 62 13.81 -25.37 19.37
N ASP A 63 13.61 -24.06 19.22
CA ASP A 63 12.27 -23.53 18.96
C ASP A 63 11.91 -23.60 17.46
N THR A 64 11.27 -24.71 17.07
CA THR A 64 10.88 -25.00 15.70
C THR A 64 9.89 -24.00 15.12
N ILE A 65 9.05 -23.40 15.97
CA ILE A 65 8.06 -22.39 15.56
C ILE A 65 8.77 -21.12 15.12
N GLU A 66 9.76 -20.66 15.89
CA GLU A 66 10.57 -19.49 15.55
C GLU A 66 11.39 -19.72 14.28
N ILE A 67 11.92 -20.93 14.05
CA ILE A 67 12.60 -21.28 12.79
C ILE A 67 11.63 -21.25 11.60
N MET A 68 10.40 -21.74 11.76
CA MET A 68 9.37 -21.69 10.71
C MET A 68 8.96 -20.25 10.40
N ASN A 69 8.79 -19.42 11.43
CA ASN A 69 8.48 -18.00 11.27
C ASN A 69 9.61 -17.27 10.53
N LEU A 70 10.87 -17.53 10.93
CA LEU A 70 12.04 -16.98 10.26
C LEU A 70 12.11 -17.41 8.78
N ASN A 71 11.81 -18.67 8.46
CA ASN A 71 11.80 -19.13 7.07
C ASN A 71 10.71 -18.43 6.22
N ARG A 72 9.52 -18.22 6.80
CA ARG A 72 8.44 -17.46 6.15
C ARG A 72 8.88 -16.02 5.86
N GLU A 73 9.53 -15.38 6.81
CA GLU A 73 10.04 -14.01 6.66
C GLU A 73 11.16 -13.91 5.60
N ILE A 74 12.10 -14.85 5.59
CA ILE A 74 13.16 -14.93 4.58
C ILE A 74 12.55 -15.12 3.18
N THR A 75 11.57 -16.00 3.05
CA THR A 75 10.90 -16.29 1.78
C THR A 75 10.13 -15.06 1.28
N PHE A 76 9.44 -14.37 2.18
CA PHE A 76 8.75 -13.12 1.87
C PHE A 76 9.74 -12.04 1.39
N LYS A 77 10.86 -11.84 2.10
CA LYS A 77 11.92 -10.88 1.73
C LYS A 77 12.46 -11.14 0.32
N ARG A 78 12.72 -12.41 -0.03
CA ARG A 78 13.18 -12.81 -1.37
C ARG A 78 12.13 -12.47 -2.44
N ARG A 79 10.87 -12.81 -2.20
CA ARG A 79 9.76 -12.53 -3.14
C ARG A 79 9.60 -11.02 -3.37
N LEU A 80 9.59 -10.23 -2.30
CA LEU A 80 9.45 -8.78 -2.37
C LEU A 80 10.63 -8.13 -3.10
N THR A 81 11.86 -8.57 -2.81
CA THR A 81 13.06 -8.06 -3.51
C THR A 81 13.01 -8.33 -5.01
N LYS A 82 12.55 -9.52 -5.41
CA LYS A 82 12.36 -9.88 -6.83
C LYS A 82 11.32 -8.98 -7.50
N GLN A 83 10.21 -8.71 -6.81
CA GLN A 83 9.17 -7.80 -7.32
C GLN A 83 9.70 -6.37 -7.49
N MET A 84 10.41 -5.83 -6.50
CA MET A 84 10.99 -4.49 -6.58
C MET A 84 11.99 -4.36 -7.74
N ARG A 85 12.83 -5.38 -7.98
CA ARG A 85 13.73 -5.40 -9.14
C ARG A 85 12.96 -5.39 -10.47
N LYS A 86 11.85 -6.12 -10.55
CA LYS A 86 11.00 -6.16 -11.74
C LYS A 86 10.34 -4.80 -12.00
N VAL A 87 9.79 -4.17 -10.96
CA VAL A 87 9.20 -2.82 -11.05
C VAL A 87 10.24 -1.81 -11.52
N ARG A 88 11.43 -1.77 -10.90
CA ARG A 88 12.52 -0.86 -11.33
C ARG A 88 12.94 -1.08 -12.78
N LYS A 89 12.94 -2.34 -13.27
CA LYS A 89 13.24 -2.64 -14.67
C LYS A 89 12.16 -2.10 -15.61
N LEU A 90 10.89 -2.19 -15.21
CA LEU A 90 9.75 -1.69 -15.99
C LEU A 90 9.69 -0.16 -15.99
N GLU A 91 9.97 0.48 -14.86
CA GLU A 91 10.10 1.94 -14.75
C GLU A 91 11.22 2.46 -15.67
N LYS A 92 12.37 1.78 -15.72
CA LYS A 92 13.46 2.11 -16.67
C LYS A 92 13.05 2.00 -18.14
N LEU A 93 12.03 1.20 -18.45
CA LEU A 93 11.46 1.02 -19.78
C LEU A 93 10.27 1.96 -20.05
N GLY A 94 9.93 2.84 -19.11
CA GLY A 94 8.80 3.78 -19.23
C GLY A 94 7.42 3.16 -19.01
N LEU A 95 7.35 1.91 -18.50
CA LEU A 95 6.10 1.19 -18.26
C LEU A 95 5.69 1.29 -16.79
N THR A 96 4.64 2.05 -16.50
CA THR A 96 4.05 2.15 -15.17
C THR A 96 3.07 1.00 -14.96
N ILE A 97 3.53 -0.10 -14.35
CA ILE A 97 2.70 -1.29 -14.08
C ILE A 97 2.43 -1.39 -12.59
N ASP A 98 1.16 -1.63 -12.23
CA ASP A 98 0.76 -1.84 -10.84
C ASP A 98 1.51 -3.02 -10.20
N PRO A 99 2.29 -2.80 -9.14
CA PRO A 99 3.11 -3.84 -8.53
C PRO A 99 2.29 -5.00 -7.95
N ARG A 100 1.00 -4.78 -7.65
CA ARG A 100 0.06 -5.79 -7.14
C ARG A 100 -0.31 -6.84 -8.20
N LYS A 101 -0.25 -6.50 -9.48
CA LYS A 101 -0.55 -7.42 -10.59
C LYS A 101 0.65 -8.32 -10.97
N LEU A 102 1.84 -8.04 -10.41
CA LEU A 102 3.04 -8.83 -10.65
C LEU A 102 3.11 -10.10 -9.78
N THR A 103 2.14 -10.29 -8.89
CA THR A 103 2.19 -11.28 -7.79
C THR A 103 1.61 -12.64 -8.16
N GLU A 104 0.87 -12.75 -9.28
CA GLU A 104 -0.01 -13.89 -9.59
C GLU A 104 0.67 -15.06 -10.31
N GLY A 105 1.90 -14.91 -10.81
CA GLY A 105 2.60 -15.98 -11.55
C GLY A 105 3.34 -17.01 -10.70
N GLY A 106 2.79 -17.43 -9.56
CA GLY A 106 3.51 -18.26 -8.59
C GLY A 106 2.63 -19.24 -7.82
N GLN A 107 1.71 -19.92 -8.50
CA GLN A 107 1.27 -21.24 -8.08
C GLN A 107 2.33 -22.25 -8.52
N TRP A 108 2.94 -22.94 -7.56
CA TRP A 108 3.54 -24.24 -7.78
C TRP A 108 2.96 -25.18 -6.72
N HIS A 109 2.54 -26.35 -7.18
CA HIS A 109 2.05 -27.48 -6.39
C HIS A 109 3.04 -27.91 -5.30
#